data_AF-F3SJG9-F1
#
_entry.id   AF-F3SJG9-F1
#
_cell.length_a   1.000
_cell.length_b   1.000
_cell.length_c   1.000
_cell.angle_alpha   90.00
_cell.angle_beta   90.00
_cell.angle_gamma   90.00
#
_symmetry.space_group_name_H-M   'P 1'
#
loop_
_entity.id
_entity.type
_entity.pdbx_description
1 polymer ?
#
loop_
_entity_poly.entity_id
_entity_poly.type
_entity_poly.pdbx_seq_one_letter_code
_entity_poly.pdbx_strand_id
1 'polypeptide(L)'
;MKKRYYEFLNVLVTDCNPIRNLDFYKAGLVELFFISLVFIVSIFLRGEMHERSMMVMQFTIGHIAILLLAFLLFQKFFDTKVLQVVPTSSYLFLHFELLFWGSIFFGENYLAFFMIFIILSLSYQLINLLYQMVIVSKLRYFEQKQKINILQIHAIVLCCLSAAVAVITRLFMLSGIYMIIALVGLSIALTPLYLLGYAQVFTGWRNQVPDKW
;
A
#
# COMPACT_ATOMS: atom_id res chain seq x y z
N MET A 1 12.69 -7.26 -22.37
CA MET A 1 12.40 -6.78 -21.00
C MET A 1 12.19 -5.27 -20.95
N LYS A 2 13.16 -4.44 -21.35
CA LYS A 2 13.07 -2.97 -21.30
C LYS A 2 11.82 -2.37 -22.00
N LYS A 3 11.48 -2.84 -23.21
CA LYS A 3 10.26 -2.39 -23.92
C LYS A 3 8.96 -2.71 -23.17
N ARG A 4 8.80 -3.95 -22.71
CA ARG A 4 7.63 -4.39 -21.92
C ARG A 4 7.50 -3.62 -20.61
N TYR A 5 8.63 -3.26 -19.99
CA TYR A 5 8.65 -2.46 -18.77
C TYR A 5 8.09 -1.06 -18.99
N TYR A 6 8.47 -0.37 -20.06
CA TYR A 6 7.86 0.93 -20.35
C TYR A 6 6.42 0.85 -20.84
N GLU A 7 6.05 -0.20 -21.59
CA GLU A 7 4.65 -0.47 -21.93
C GLU A 7 3.81 -0.68 -20.65
N PHE A 8 4.35 -1.42 -19.67
CA PHE A 8 3.75 -1.58 -18.34
C PHE A 8 3.57 -0.25 -17.62
N LEU A 9 4.63 0.56 -17.53
CA LEU A 9 4.54 1.87 -16.89
C LEU A 9 3.53 2.80 -17.58
N ASN A 10 3.46 2.81 -18.92
CA ASN A 10 2.45 3.58 -19.66
C ASN A 10 1.01 3.13 -19.40
N VAL A 11 0.79 1.84 -19.12
CA VAL A 11 -0.54 1.31 -18.81
C VAL A 11 -0.93 1.60 -17.36
N LEU A 12 0.00 1.41 -16.43
CA LEU A 12 -0.26 1.63 -14.99
C LEU A 12 -0.42 3.13 -14.69
N VAL A 13 0.52 3.95 -15.17
CA VAL A 13 0.62 5.37 -14.81
C VAL A 13 -0.15 6.21 -15.81
N THR A 14 -1.46 6.27 -15.60
CA THR A 14 -2.39 7.02 -16.46
C THR A 14 -2.48 8.50 -16.12
N ASP A 15 -2.31 8.84 -14.84
CA ASP A 15 -2.31 10.21 -14.38
C ASP A 15 -0.86 10.66 -14.14
N CYS A 16 -0.46 11.70 -14.88
CA CYS A 16 0.86 12.33 -14.77
C CYS A 16 0.74 13.78 -14.29
N ASN A 17 -0.43 14.15 -13.74
CA ASN A 17 -0.55 15.41 -13.05
C ASN A 17 0.42 15.42 -11.86
N PRO A 18 1.06 16.57 -11.59
CA PRO A 18 1.88 16.71 -10.40
C PRO A 18 1.02 16.43 -9.16
N ILE A 19 1.64 15.86 -8.13
CA ILE A 19 1.02 15.66 -6.82
C ILE A 19 0.36 16.97 -6.37
N ARG A 20 -0.87 16.89 -5.87
CA ARG A 20 -1.66 18.04 -5.43
C ARG A 20 -1.80 18.01 -3.92
N ASN A 21 -2.24 19.14 -3.36
CA ASN A 21 -2.65 19.23 -1.95
C ASN A 21 -3.63 18.12 -1.56
N LEU A 22 -4.51 17.72 -2.47
CA LEU A 22 -5.47 16.62 -2.27
C LEU A 22 -4.80 15.30 -1.90
N ASP A 23 -3.62 15.01 -2.42
CA ASP A 23 -2.94 13.72 -2.17
C ASP A 23 -2.33 13.67 -0.76
N PHE A 24 -1.88 14.83 -0.24
CA PHE A 24 -1.52 14.96 1.18
C PHE A 24 -2.73 14.76 2.09
N TYR A 25 -3.89 15.33 1.74
CA TYR A 25 -5.12 15.12 2.51
C TYR A 25 -5.53 13.65 2.52
N LYS A 26 -5.47 12.96 1.37
CA LYS A 26 -5.77 11.52 1.29
C LYS A 26 -4.80 10.70 2.15
N ALA A 27 -3.50 10.94 2.06
CA ALA A 27 -2.51 10.23 2.86
C ALA A 27 -2.76 10.43 4.37
N GLY A 28 -2.92 11.69 4.80
CA GLY A 28 -3.20 12.01 6.20
C GLY A 28 -4.52 11.41 6.71
N LEU A 29 -5.57 11.37 5.89
CA LEU A 29 -6.86 10.78 6.29
C LEU A 29 -6.76 9.26 6.48
N VAL A 30 -6.01 8.58 5.62
CA VAL A 30 -5.81 7.13 5.74
C VAL A 30 -4.99 6.80 7.00
N GLU A 31 -3.96 7.58 7.31
CA GLU A 31 -3.21 7.40 8.56
C GLU A 31 -4.04 7.73 9.78
N LEU A 32 -4.87 8.77 9.73
CA LEU A 32 -5.80 9.09 10.81
C LEU A 32 -6.81 7.95 11.05
N PHE A 33 -7.28 7.30 9.99
CA PHE A 33 -8.13 6.11 10.09
C PHE A 33 -7.37 4.95 10.74
N PHE A 34 -6.14 4.69 10.30
CA PHE A 34 -5.31 3.61 10.84
C PHE A 34 -4.97 3.82 12.32
N ILE A 35 -4.50 5.01 12.70
CA ILE A 35 -4.18 5.28 14.11
C ILE A 35 -5.42 5.18 15.00
N SER A 36 -6.60 5.57 14.50
CA SER A 36 -7.86 5.41 15.23
C SER A 36 -8.18 3.94 15.48
N LEU A 37 -7.95 3.06 14.49
CA LEU A 37 -8.10 1.62 14.62
C LEU A 37 -7.12 1.06 15.68
N VAL A 38 -5.84 1.41 15.57
CA VAL A 38 -4.80 1.01 16.53
C VAL A 38 -5.18 1.45 17.94
N PHE A 39 -5.62 2.69 18.11
CA PHE A 39 -6.04 3.24 19.40
C PHE A 39 -7.21 2.46 20.00
N ILE A 40 -8.29 2.24 19.24
CA ILE A 40 -9.48 1.50 19.71
C ILE A 40 -9.09 0.11 20.18
N VAL A 41 -8.29 -0.62 19.40
CA VAL A 41 -7.85 -1.97 19.79
C VAL A 41 -6.92 -1.92 21.01
N SER A 42 -6.06 -0.92 21.10
CA SER A 42 -5.11 -0.76 22.22
C SER A 42 -5.80 -0.61 23.58
N ILE A 43 -7.02 -0.06 23.64
CA ILE A 43 -7.85 0.03 24.85
C ILE A 43 -8.09 -1.36 25.46
N PHE A 44 -8.17 -2.40 24.63
CA PHE A 44 -8.44 -3.77 25.05
C PHE A 44 -7.18 -4.60 25.31
N LEU A 45 -6.00 -4.10 24.90
CA LEU A 45 -4.73 -4.79 25.09
C LEU A 45 -4.17 -4.55 26.50
N ARG A 46 -3.38 -5.51 27.01
CA ARG A 46 -2.67 -5.41 28.29
C ARG A 46 -1.23 -5.92 28.17
N GLY A 47 -0.39 -5.50 29.11
CA GLY A 47 1.01 -5.92 29.19
C GLY A 47 1.82 -5.56 27.95
N GLU A 48 2.71 -6.44 27.53
CA GLU A 48 3.63 -6.19 26.40
C GLU A 48 2.92 -5.89 25.07
N MET A 49 1.77 -6.52 24.81
CA MET A 49 1.01 -6.25 23.58
C MET A 49 0.47 -4.81 23.54
N HIS A 50 0.06 -4.28 24.70
CA HIS A 50 -0.36 -2.89 24.81
C HIS A 50 0.80 -1.95 24.55
N GLU A 51 1.94 -2.17 25.21
CA GLU A 51 3.15 -1.33 25.03
C GLU A 51 3.62 -1.30 23.57
N ARG A 52 3.64 -2.46 22.90
CA ARG A 52 3.99 -2.55 21.47
C ARG A 52 2.96 -1.85 20.58
N SER A 53 1.68 -1.99 20.86
CA SER A 53 0.63 -1.28 20.11
C SER A 53 0.73 0.24 20.31
N MET A 54 1.09 0.70 21.50
CA MET A 54 1.34 2.12 21.78
C MET A 54 2.58 2.63 21.06
N MET A 55 3.62 1.81 20.89
CA MET A 55 4.78 2.15 20.07
C MET A 55 4.38 2.35 18.59
N VAL A 56 3.53 1.48 18.03
CA VAL A 56 2.98 1.68 16.67
C VAL A 56 2.27 3.03 16.59
N MET A 57 1.41 3.33 17.56
CA MET A 57 0.69 4.59 17.59
C MET A 57 1.63 5.80 17.61
N GLN A 58 2.72 5.76 18.38
CA GLN A 58 3.71 6.84 18.41
C GLN A 58 4.42 7.03 17.06
N PHE A 59 4.79 5.93 16.39
CA PHE A 59 5.36 6.00 15.04
C PHE A 59 4.37 6.64 14.05
N THR A 60 3.10 6.23 14.08
CA THR A 60 2.07 6.79 13.20
C THR A 60 1.83 8.28 13.48
N ILE A 61 1.82 8.72 14.75
CA ILE A 61 1.73 10.15 15.11
C ILE A 61 2.90 10.93 14.52
N GLY A 62 4.13 10.41 14.68
CA GLY A 62 5.33 11.04 14.14
C GLY A 62 5.25 11.18 12.62
N HIS A 63 4.74 10.15 11.94
CA HIS A 63 4.57 10.17 10.50
C HIS A 63 3.48 11.14 10.02
N ILE A 64 2.34 11.22 10.70
CA ILE A 64 1.31 12.25 10.45
C ILE A 64 1.91 13.66 10.60
N ALA A 65 2.75 13.88 11.62
CA ALA A 65 3.41 15.17 11.82
C ALA A 65 4.39 15.50 10.67
N ILE A 66 5.14 14.50 10.16
CA ILE A 66 6.00 14.66 8.97
C ILE A 66 5.16 14.99 7.74
N LEU A 67 4.03 14.31 7.54
CA LEU A 67 3.09 14.59 6.45
C LEU A 67 2.56 16.02 6.50
N LEU A 68 2.18 16.49 7.70
CA LEU A 68 1.71 17.86 7.91
C LEU A 68 2.83 18.88 7.62
N LEU A 69 4.05 18.64 8.12
CA LEU A 69 5.19 19.51 7.86
C LEU A 69 5.51 19.57 6.36
N ALA A 70 5.56 18.42 5.70
CA ALA A 70 5.81 18.31 4.27
C ALA A 70 4.71 19.03 3.47
N PHE A 71 3.44 18.91 3.89
CA PHE A 71 2.33 19.63 3.29
C PHE A 71 2.50 21.16 3.39
N LEU A 72 2.83 21.68 4.58
CA LEU A 72 3.06 23.11 4.78
C LEU A 72 4.24 23.62 3.94
N LEU A 73 5.33 22.86 3.87
CA LEU A 73 6.47 23.18 3.01
C LEU A 73 6.09 23.11 1.53
N PHE A 74 5.24 22.16 1.14
CA PHE A 74 4.80 21.97 -0.23
C PHE A 74 3.93 23.14 -0.72
N GLN A 75 3.11 23.74 0.15
CA GLN A 75 2.38 24.97 -0.17
C GLN A 75 3.32 26.13 -0.58
N LYS A 76 4.55 26.14 -0.05
CA LYS A 76 5.56 27.16 -0.37
C LYS A 76 6.50 26.74 -1.50
N PHE A 77 6.74 25.44 -1.68
CA PHE A 77 7.74 24.86 -2.60
C PHE A 77 7.15 23.73 -3.46
N PHE A 78 6.02 24.02 -4.13
CA PHE A 78 5.19 23.05 -4.86
C PHE A 78 5.94 22.24 -5.94
N ASP A 79 7.00 22.80 -6.53
CA ASP A 79 7.75 22.15 -7.62
C ASP A 79 8.79 21.12 -7.13
N THR A 80 9.00 20.99 -5.82
CA THR A 80 10.04 20.10 -5.30
C THR A 80 9.62 18.64 -5.34
N LYS A 81 10.29 17.85 -6.19
CA LYS A 81 10.06 16.39 -6.29
C LYS A 81 10.21 15.66 -4.96
N VAL A 82 11.10 16.14 -4.08
CA VAL A 82 11.32 15.55 -2.75
C VAL A 82 10.04 15.59 -1.91
N LEU A 83 9.34 16.73 -1.88
CA LEU A 83 8.09 16.85 -1.13
C LEU A 83 6.95 16.05 -1.78
N GLN A 84 6.96 15.89 -3.11
CA GLN A 84 5.97 15.09 -3.83
C GLN A 84 6.09 13.58 -3.53
N VAL A 85 7.28 13.08 -3.16
CA VAL A 85 7.46 11.67 -2.74
C VAL A 85 6.74 11.36 -1.42
N VAL A 86 6.64 12.35 -0.52
CA VAL A 86 6.12 12.14 0.84
C VAL A 86 4.74 11.48 0.84
N PRO A 87 3.67 12.07 0.26
CA PRO A 87 2.33 11.48 0.32
C PRO A 87 2.25 10.11 -0.36
N THR A 88 3.09 9.85 -1.36
CA THR A 88 3.16 8.53 -1.98
C THR A 88 3.84 7.50 -1.07
N SER A 89 4.98 7.85 -0.48
CA SER A 89 5.73 6.97 0.41
C SER A 89 4.96 6.65 1.69
N SER A 90 4.04 7.53 2.09
CA SER A 90 3.21 7.34 3.27
C SER A 90 2.33 6.09 3.19
N TYR A 91 1.85 5.71 2.00
CA TYR A 91 1.10 4.47 1.83
C TYR A 91 1.97 3.21 2.00
N LEU A 92 3.24 3.26 1.59
CA LEU A 92 4.19 2.17 1.84
C LEU A 92 4.54 2.07 3.33
N PHE A 93 4.69 3.21 3.98
CA PHE A 93 4.92 3.27 5.41
C PHE A 93 3.73 2.69 6.17
N LEU A 94 2.50 3.10 5.85
CA LEU A 94 1.27 2.54 6.40
C LEU A 94 1.18 1.01 6.22
N HIS A 95 1.55 0.51 5.03
CA HIS A 95 1.59 -0.93 4.78
C HIS A 95 2.52 -1.61 5.79
N PHE A 96 3.73 -1.08 5.98
CA PHE A 96 4.71 -1.59 6.94
C PHE A 96 4.21 -1.51 8.39
N GLU A 97 3.60 -0.40 8.79
CA GLU A 97 2.98 -0.24 10.10
C GLU A 97 1.89 -1.28 10.34
N LEU A 98 1.04 -1.55 9.35
CA LEU A 98 -0.01 -2.55 9.45
C LEU A 98 0.56 -3.98 9.55
N LEU A 99 1.61 -4.29 8.78
CA LEU A 99 2.29 -5.59 8.91
C LEU A 99 2.90 -5.78 10.30
N PHE A 100 3.54 -4.74 10.83
CA PHE A 100 4.14 -4.78 12.16
C PHE A 100 3.06 -4.86 13.25
N TRP A 101 2.03 -4.02 13.15
CA TRP A 101 0.91 -4.03 14.08
C TRP A 101 0.16 -5.36 14.07
N GLY A 102 -0.05 -5.97 12.90
CA GLY A 102 -0.63 -7.30 12.79
C GLY A 102 0.24 -8.38 13.44
N SER A 103 1.57 -8.24 13.39
CA SER A 103 2.45 -9.27 13.96
C SER A 103 2.45 -9.29 15.49
N ILE A 104 2.14 -8.17 16.16
CA ILE A 104 2.13 -8.09 17.64
C ILE A 104 1.16 -9.09 18.28
N PHE A 105 0.10 -9.46 17.56
CA PHE A 105 -0.91 -10.40 18.01
C PHE A 105 -0.42 -11.87 18.05
N PHE A 106 0.79 -12.13 17.57
CA PHE A 106 1.45 -13.43 17.67
C PHE A 106 2.38 -13.53 18.89
N GLY A 107 2.26 -12.60 19.84
CA GLY A 107 2.89 -12.67 21.15
C GLY A 107 4.42 -12.54 21.09
N GLU A 108 5.13 -13.46 21.73
CA GLU A 108 6.61 -13.46 21.78
C GLU A 108 7.24 -13.59 20.38
N ASN A 109 6.56 -14.28 19.45
CA ASN A 109 7.05 -14.52 18.10
C ASN A 109 6.75 -13.38 17.11
N TYR A 110 6.30 -12.21 17.57
CA TYR A 110 5.87 -11.12 16.71
C TYR A 110 6.93 -10.68 15.68
N LEU A 111 8.23 -10.71 16.01
CA LEU A 111 9.29 -10.38 15.07
C LEU A 111 9.41 -11.42 13.95
N ALA A 112 9.28 -12.70 14.28
CA ALA A 112 9.30 -13.77 13.28
C ALA A 112 8.10 -13.64 12.32
N PHE A 113 6.90 -13.41 12.87
CA PHE A 113 5.70 -13.17 12.07
C PHE A 113 5.80 -11.89 11.25
N PHE A 114 6.43 -10.84 11.78
CA PHE A 114 6.68 -9.63 11.02
C PHE A 114 7.56 -9.89 9.80
N MET A 115 8.66 -10.61 9.98
CA MET A 115 9.54 -10.99 8.87
C MET A 115 8.82 -11.88 7.86
N ILE A 116 7.98 -12.82 8.32
CA ILE A 116 7.14 -13.64 7.43
C ILE A 116 6.19 -12.76 6.61
N PHE A 117 5.52 -11.79 7.24
CA PHE A 117 4.62 -10.88 6.53
C PHE A 117 5.35 -10.00 5.51
N ILE A 118 6.55 -9.53 5.83
CA ILE A 118 7.39 -8.80 4.88
C ILE A 118 7.78 -9.67 3.69
N ILE A 119 8.27 -10.89 3.94
CA ILE A 119 8.65 -11.84 2.89
C ILE A 119 7.43 -12.16 2.01
N LEU A 120 6.27 -12.39 2.63
CA LEU A 120 5.04 -12.68 1.90
C LEU A 120 4.60 -11.49 1.03
N SER A 121 4.65 -10.27 1.56
CA SER A 121 4.33 -9.05 0.81
C SER A 121 5.27 -8.85 -0.37
N LEU A 122 6.58 -8.94 -0.15
CA LEU A 122 7.59 -8.80 -1.21
C LEU A 122 7.45 -9.88 -2.28
N SER A 123 7.21 -11.13 -1.87
CA SER A 123 7.00 -12.25 -2.78
C SER A 123 5.75 -12.03 -3.65
N TYR A 124 4.65 -11.60 -3.03
CA TYR A 124 3.41 -11.27 -3.75
C TYR A 124 3.63 -10.13 -4.75
N GLN A 125 4.28 -9.05 -4.34
CA GLN A 125 4.59 -7.92 -5.24
C GLN A 125 5.48 -8.34 -6.41
N LEU A 126 6.48 -9.20 -6.17
CA LEU A 126 7.35 -9.72 -7.23
C LEU A 126 6.56 -10.59 -8.22
N ILE A 127 5.74 -11.52 -7.72
CA ILE A 127 4.90 -12.37 -8.57
C ILE A 127 3.94 -11.52 -9.42
N ASN A 128 3.32 -10.49 -8.82
CA ASN A 128 2.45 -9.58 -9.53
C ASN A 128 3.20 -8.81 -10.61
N LEU A 129 4.38 -8.27 -10.31
CA LEU A 129 5.19 -7.55 -11.29
C LEU A 129 5.51 -8.47 -12.48
N LEU A 130 5.90 -9.72 -12.24
CA LEU A 130 6.15 -10.70 -13.29
C LEU A 130 4.90 -11.01 -14.12
N TYR A 131 3.76 -11.23 -13.45
CA TYR A 131 2.46 -11.45 -14.09
C TYR A 131 2.07 -10.28 -15.01
N GLN A 132 2.13 -9.05 -14.49
CA GLN A 132 1.77 -7.84 -15.21
C GLN A 132 2.70 -7.60 -16.41
N MET A 133 4.00 -7.85 -16.24
CA MET A 133 5.00 -7.75 -17.32
C MET A 133 4.78 -8.76 -18.46
N VAL A 134 4.25 -9.95 -18.15
CA VAL A 134 3.93 -10.97 -19.17
C VAL A 134 2.66 -10.62 -19.93
N ILE A 135 1.66 -10.06 -19.24
CA ILE A 135 0.33 -9.82 -19.82
C ILE A 135 0.22 -8.47 -20.51
N VAL A 136 0.96 -7.44 -20.10
CA VAL A 136 0.82 -6.08 -20.64
C VAL A 136 0.91 -6.04 -22.17
N SER A 137 1.82 -6.80 -22.78
CA SER A 137 1.97 -6.83 -24.24
C SER A 137 0.78 -7.47 -24.95
N LYS A 138 0.06 -8.38 -24.27
CA LYS A 138 -1.16 -9.02 -24.77
C LYS A 138 -2.38 -8.11 -24.64
N LEU A 139 -2.32 -7.13 -23.74
CA LEU A 139 -3.42 -6.18 -23.49
C LEU A 139 -3.41 -4.98 -24.45
N ARG A 140 -2.54 -4.96 -25.47
CA ARG A 140 -2.33 -3.80 -26.36
C ARG A 140 -3.64 -3.28 -26.99
N TYR A 141 -4.53 -4.20 -27.39
CA TYR A 141 -5.77 -3.91 -28.13
C TYR A 141 -6.99 -3.58 -27.26
N PHE A 142 -6.90 -3.68 -25.94
CA PHE A 142 -8.01 -3.36 -25.04
C PHE A 142 -8.10 -1.85 -24.77
N GLU A 143 -9.25 -1.38 -24.30
CA GLU A 143 -9.37 -0.01 -23.81
C GLU A 143 -8.58 0.18 -22.51
N GLN A 144 -8.06 1.39 -22.26
CA GLN A 144 -7.19 1.68 -21.11
C GLN A 144 -7.80 1.25 -19.77
N LYS A 145 -9.09 1.50 -19.57
CA LYS A 145 -9.82 1.11 -18.35
C LYS A 145 -9.86 -0.41 -18.18
N GLN A 146 -10.07 -1.15 -19.27
CA GLN A 146 -10.06 -2.61 -19.26
C GLN A 146 -8.65 -3.16 -19.00
N LYS A 147 -7.60 -2.53 -19.57
CA LYS A 147 -6.20 -2.91 -19.30
C LYS A 147 -5.90 -2.85 -17.82
N ILE A 148 -6.21 -1.73 -17.16
CA ILE A 148 -5.97 -1.53 -15.73
C ILE A 148 -6.71 -2.59 -14.89
N ASN A 149 -8.00 -2.80 -15.18
CA ASN A 149 -8.80 -3.79 -14.46
C ASN A 149 -8.21 -5.20 -14.56
N ILE A 150 -7.78 -5.61 -15.75
CA ILE A 150 -7.16 -6.93 -15.95
C ILE A 150 -5.82 -6.99 -15.21
N LEU A 151 -5.03 -5.92 -15.27
CA LEU A 151 -3.71 -5.86 -14.64
C LEU A 151 -3.81 -5.89 -13.10
N GLN A 152 -4.93 -5.45 -12.53
CA GLN A 152 -5.21 -5.43 -11.09
C GLN A 152 -6.06 -6.61 -10.59
N ILE A 153 -6.42 -7.56 -11.45
CA ILE A 153 -7.31 -8.66 -11.08
C ILE A 153 -6.77 -9.50 -9.91
N HIS A 154 -5.45 -9.69 -9.86
CA HIS A 154 -4.78 -10.41 -8.76
C HIS A 154 -4.99 -9.73 -7.39
N ALA A 155 -5.04 -8.39 -7.36
CA ALA A 155 -5.25 -7.60 -6.15
C ALA A 155 -6.71 -7.74 -5.70
N ILE A 156 -7.65 -7.66 -6.65
CA ILE A 156 -9.07 -7.86 -6.39
C ILE A 156 -9.33 -9.27 -5.84
N VAL A 157 -8.76 -10.30 -6.44
CA VAL A 157 -8.90 -11.69 -5.97
C VAL A 157 -8.38 -11.85 -4.54
N LEU A 158 -7.21 -11.30 -4.23
CA LEU A 158 -6.66 -11.38 -2.87
C LEU A 158 -7.49 -10.57 -1.86
N CYS A 159 -8.01 -9.40 -2.23
CA CYS A 159 -8.97 -8.64 -1.43
C CYS A 159 -10.21 -9.47 -1.11
N CYS A 160 -10.82 -10.12 -2.12
CA CYS A 160 -12.00 -10.95 -1.94
C CYS A 160 -11.71 -12.15 -1.02
N LEU A 161 -10.56 -12.81 -1.19
CA LEU A 161 -10.13 -13.91 -0.32
C LEU A 161 -9.94 -13.45 1.12
N SER A 162 -9.26 -12.31 1.33
CA SER A 162 -9.10 -11.71 2.65
C SER A 162 -10.45 -11.39 3.30
N ALA A 163 -11.36 -10.77 2.56
CA ALA A 163 -12.71 -10.48 3.05
C ALA A 163 -13.49 -11.76 3.39
N ALA A 164 -13.38 -12.80 2.56
CA ALA A 164 -14.00 -14.10 2.82
C ALA A 164 -13.44 -14.74 4.11
N VAL A 165 -12.12 -14.70 4.32
CA VAL A 165 -11.49 -15.19 5.56
C VAL A 165 -12.03 -14.42 6.76
N ALA A 166 -12.15 -13.09 6.68
CA ALA A 166 -12.72 -12.27 7.76
C ALA A 166 -14.19 -12.64 8.06
N VAL A 167 -15.01 -12.79 7.02
CA VAL A 167 -16.43 -13.16 7.17
C VAL A 167 -16.57 -14.56 7.77
N ILE A 168 -15.85 -15.55 7.26
CA ILE A 168 -15.86 -16.94 7.78
C ILE A 168 -15.39 -16.94 9.25
N THR A 169 -14.33 -16.20 9.56
CA THR A 169 -13.81 -16.10 10.93
C THR A 169 -14.88 -15.60 11.89
N ARG A 170 -15.67 -14.59 11.50
CA ARG A 170 -16.77 -14.09 12.33
C ARG A 170 -17.98 -15.01 12.34
N LEU A 171 -18.37 -15.57 11.20
CA LEU A 171 -19.55 -16.43 11.07
C LEU A 171 -19.41 -17.71 11.91
N PHE A 172 -18.23 -18.30 11.93
CA PHE A 172 -17.93 -19.54 12.65
C PHE A 172 -17.24 -19.31 14.01
N MET A 173 -17.15 -18.06 14.47
CA MET A 173 -16.52 -17.71 15.75
C MET A 173 -15.09 -18.29 15.89
N LEU A 174 -14.32 -18.27 14.79
CA LEU A 174 -12.94 -18.74 14.79
C LEU A 174 -12.03 -17.78 15.57
N SER A 175 -10.79 -18.23 15.83
CA SER A 175 -9.78 -17.43 16.52
C SER A 175 -9.57 -16.06 15.85
N GLY A 176 -9.41 -15.02 16.67
CA GLY A 176 -9.12 -13.67 16.22
C GLY A 176 -7.84 -13.55 15.38
N ILE A 177 -6.92 -14.52 15.47
CA ILE A 177 -5.71 -14.57 14.62
C ILE A 177 -6.07 -14.58 13.13
N TYR A 178 -7.17 -15.24 12.73
CA TYR A 178 -7.59 -15.26 11.33
C TYR A 178 -8.11 -13.90 10.85
N MET A 179 -8.66 -13.06 11.75
CA MET A 179 -8.98 -11.66 11.42
C MET A 179 -7.71 -10.85 11.16
N ILE A 180 -6.64 -11.10 11.92
CA ILE A 180 -5.35 -10.45 11.71
C ILE A 180 -4.73 -10.89 10.38
N ILE A 181 -4.77 -12.19 10.06
CA ILE A 181 -4.31 -12.72 8.77
C ILE A 181 -5.12 -12.09 7.62
N ALA A 182 -6.43 -11.96 7.76
CA ALA A 182 -7.27 -11.28 6.77
C ALA A 182 -6.83 -9.82 6.60
N LEU A 183 -6.64 -9.07 7.69
CA LEU A 183 -6.22 -7.67 7.65
C LEU A 183 -4.85 -7.50 6.95
N VAL A 184 -3.89 -8.37 7.26
CA VAL A 184 -2.58 -8.41 6.62
C VAL A 184 -2.71 -8.73 5.13
N GLY A 185 -3.53 -9.73 4.78
CA GLY A 185 -3.82 -10.08 3.39
C GLY A 185 -4.45 -8.92 2.60
N LEU A 186 -5.34 -8.14 3.24
CA LEU A 186 -5.93 -6.94 2.66
C LEU A 186 -4.85 -5.87 2.40
N SER A 187 -3.99 -5.63 3.38
CA SER A 187 -2.88 -4.67 3.25
C SER A 187 -1.94 -5.01 2.09
N ILE A 188 -1.60 -6.30 1.94
CA ILE A 188 -0.78 -6.81 0.82
C ILE A 188 -1.52 -6.65 -0.52
N ALA A 189 -2.82 -6.93 -0.57
CA ALA A 189 -3.63 -6.79 -1.78
C ALA A 189 -3.71 -5.34 -2.27
N LEU A 190 -3.75 -4.37 -1.35
CA LEU A 190 -3.87 -2.95 -1.67
C LEU A 190 -2.52 -2.29 -2.00
N THR A 191 -1.39 -2.91 -1.65
CA THR A 191 -0.05 -2.30 -1.88
C THR A 191 0.24 -1.92 -3.34
N PRO A 192 -0.13 -2.72 -4.35
CA PRO A 192 0.04 -2.33 -5.76
C PRO A 192 -0.71 -1.05 -6.14
N LEU A 193 -1.87 -0.78 -5.53
CA LEU A 193 -2.60 0.49 -5.74
C LEU A 193 -1.83 1.69 -5.17
N TYR A 194 -1.03 1.46 -4.14
CA TYR A 194 -0.22 2.49 -3.48
C TYR A 194 1.09 2.78 -4.22
N LEU A 195 1.75 1.75 -4.77
CA LEU A 195 2.98 1.91 -5.56
C LEU A 195 2.77 2.74 -6.83
N LEU A 196 1.54 2.75 -7.35
CA LEU A 196 1.12 3.48 -8.54
C LEU A 196 1.37 5.00 -8.44
N GLY A 197 1.23 5.59 -7.26
CA GLY A 197 1.51 7.02 -7.05
C GLY A 197 3.00 7.37 -7.19
N TYR A 198 3.90 6.41 -6.98
CA TYR A 198 5.36 6.64 -6.98
C TYR A 198 5.88 6.91 -8.39
N ALA A 199 5.29 6.24 -9.37
CA ALA A 199 5.65 6.42 -10.75
C ALA A 199 5.11 7.75 -11.35
N GLN A 200 4.20 8.44 -10.66
CA GLN A 200 3.74 9.80 -11.02
C GLN A 200 4.80 10.87 -10.71
N VAL A 201 5.57 10.70 -9.62
CA VAL A 201 6.62 11.66 -9.20
C VAL A 201 7.84 11.60 -10.13
N PHE A 202 8.13 10.42 -10.68
CA PHE A 202 9.31 10.17 -11.53
C PHE A 202 8.91 9.97 -12.99
N THR A 203 8.45 11.02 -13.69
CA THR A 203 7.98 10.94 -15.10
C THR A 203 9.04 10.70 -16.18
N GLY A 204 10.33 10.55 -15.82
CA GLY A 204 11.44 10.41 -16.78
C GLY A 204 11.40 9.15 -17.66
N TRP A 205 10.52 8.20 -17.35
CA TRP A 205 10.28 7.00 -18.15
C TRP A 205 9.42 7.28 -19.39
N ARG A 206 8.60 8.33 -19.41
CA ARG A 206 7.70 8.67 -20.53
C ARG A 206 8.47 9.01 -21.81
N ASN A 207 9.58 9.74 -21.67
CA ASN A 207 10.43 10.14 -22.81
C ASN A 207 11.23 8.97 -23.41
N GLN A 208 11.10 7.75 -22.88
CA GLN A 208 11.85 6.58 -23.33
C GLN A 208 11.05 5.64 -24.24
N VAL A 209 9.78 5.98 -24.53
CA VAL A 209 8.96 5.26 -25.51
C VAL A 209 8.66 6.22 -26.67
N PRO A 210 9.11 5.91 -27.90
CA PRO A 210 8.81 6.76 -29.05
C PRO A 210 7.30 6.75 -29.35
N ASP A 211 6.74 7.92 -29.68
CA ASP A 211 5.31 8.18 -30.01
C ASP A 211 4.78 7.46 -31.27
N LYS A 212 5.55 6.54 -31.85
CA LYS A 212 5.15 5.75 -33.01
C LYS A 212 5.34 4.28 -32.66
N TRP A 213 4.48 3.41 -33.20
CA TRP A 213 4.53 1.92 -33.29
C TRP A 213 3.27 1.23 -32.70
#